data_AF-A0A437SGB5-F1
#
_entry.id   AF-A0A437SGB5-F1
#
_cell.length_a   1.000
_cell.length_b   1.000
_cell.length_c   1.000
_cell.angle_alpha   90.00
_cell.angle_beta   90.00
_cell.angle_gamma   90.00
#
_symmetry.space_group_name_H-M   'P 1'
#
loop_
_entity.id
_entity.type
_entity.pdbx_description
1 polymer ?
#
loop_
_entity_poly.entity_id
_entity_poly.type
_entity_poly.pdbx_seq_one_letter_code
_entity_poly.pdbx_strand_id
1 'polypeptide(L)' 'MEVFLVAAFSAIIIMMTVFVIIKACFTGYKRNDISFRKFILLSSASIMIGCIVSLVLPFGYEKIFEYIN' A
#
# COMPACT_ATOMS: atom_id res chain seq x y z
N MET A 1 6.11 -18.58 -12.38
CA MET A 1 6.06 -18.92 -10.94
C MET A 1 6.81 -17.88 -10.10
N GLU A 2 7.98 -17.41 -10.54
CA GLU A 2 8.78 -16.40 -9.83
C GLU A 2 8.12 -15.02 -9.74
N VAL A 3 7.53 -14.52 -10.83
CA VAL A 3 6.83 -13.22 -10.89
C VAL A 3 5.69 -13.13 -9.86
N PHE A 4 4.92 -14.20 -9.71
CA PHE A 4 3.79 -14.25 -8.77
C PHE A 4 4.24 -14.22 -7.31
N LEU A 5 5.38 -14.86 -7.03
CA LEU A 5 5.98 -14.92 -5.70
C LEU A 5 6.57 -13.56 -5.31
N VAL A 6 7.28 -12.89 -6.23
CA VAL A 6 7.77 -11.51 -6.04
C VAL A 6 6.60 -10.55 -5.84
N ALA A 7 5.55 -10.64 -6.67
CA ALA A 7 4.35 -9.81 -6.53
C ALA A 7 3.65 -10.00 -5.19
N ALA A 8 3.56 -11.24 -4.69
CA ALA A 8 2.97 -11.54 -3.39
C ALA A 8 3.78 -10.94 -2.23
N PHE A 9 5.10 -11.08 -2.22
CA PHE A 9 5.95 -10.47 -1.20
C PHE A 9 5.87 -8.95 -1.21
N SER A 10 5.88 -8.34 -2.40
CA SER A 10 5.72 -6.90 -2.54
C SER A 10 4.36 -6.41 -2.04
N ALA A 11 3.27 -7.13 -2.33
CA ALA A 11 1.94 -6.82 -1.80
C ALA A 11 1.89 -6.87 -0.27
N ILE A 12 2.54 -7.86 0.35
CA ILE A 12 2.64 -7.96 1.82
C ILE A 12 3.36 -6.73 2.40
N ILE A 13 4.48 -6.32 1.80
CA ILE A 13 5.24 -5.14 2.24
C ILE A 13 4.37 -3.88 2.12
N ILE A 14 3.69 -3.69 0.99
CA ILE A 14 2.79 -2.55 0.77
C ILE A 14 1.69 -2.52 1.85
N MET A 15 1.07 -3.66 2.14
CA MET A 15 0.02 -3.75 3.17
C MET A 15 0.56 -3.43 4.57
N MET A 16 1.78 -3.87 4.90
CA MET A 16 2.44 -3.50 6.15
C MET A 16 2.68 -1.98 6.22
N THR A 17 3.14 -1.36 5.13
CA THR A 17 3.35 0.09 5.07
C THR A 17 2.04 0.85 5.27
N VAL A 18 0.96 0.46 4.58
CA VAL A 18 -0.38 1.05 4.75
C VAL A 18 -0.83 0.95 6.21
N PHE A 19 -0.63 -0.21 6.85
CA PHE A 19 -0.97 -0.40 8.26
C PHE A 19 -0.20 0.53 9.19
N VAL A 20 1.11 0.73 8.97
CA VAL A 20 1.92 1.67 9.76
C VAL A 20 1.44 3.11 9.56
N ILE A 21 1.11 3.51 8.33
CA ILE A 21 0.57 4.85 8.03
C ILE A 21 -0.75 5.07 8.78
N ILE A 22 -1.68 4.12 8.73
CA ILE A 22 -2.95 4.21 9.45
C ILE A 22 -2.70 4.35 10.96
N LYS A 23 -1.75 3.59 11.52
CA LYS A 23 -1.39 3.70 12.94
C LYS A 23 -0.80 5.07 13.30
N ALA A 24 0.00 5.66 12.42
CA ALA A 24 0.50 7.02 12.59
C ALA A 24 -0.63 8.06 12.54
N CYS A 25 -1.55 7.95 11.57
CA CYS A 25 -2.74 8.80 11.49
C CYS A 25 -3.63 8.65 12.73
N PHE A 26 -3.80 7.43 13.25
CA PHE A 26 -4.58 7.17 14.47
C PHE A 26 -3.92 7.80 15.69
N THR A 27 -2.59 7.77 15.76
CA THR A 27 -1.82 8.43 16.84
C THR A 27 -2.01 9.95 16.79
N GLY A 28 -1.95 10.55 15.59
CA GLY A 28 -2.22 11.98 15.39
C GLY A 28 -3.66 12.38 15.72
N TYR A 29 -4.63 11.51 15.38
CA TYR A 29 -6.03 11.69 15.80
C TYR A 29 -6.19 11.66 17.32
N LYS A 30 -5.59 10.65 17.99
CA LYS A 30 -5.65 10.50 19.45
C LYS A 30 -5.02 11.69 20.19
N ARG A 31 -4.00 12.33 19.61
CA ARG A 31 -3.36 13.54 20.14
C ARG A 31 -4.11 14.84 19.84
N ASN A 32 -5.24 14.77 19.12
CA ASN A 32 -5.97 15.93 18.58
C ASN A 32 -5.16 16.81 17.61
N ASP A 33 -4.04 16.30 17.07
CA ASP A 33 -3.27 16.98 16.02
C ASP A 33 -4.02 16.98 14.68
N ILE A 34 -4.90 15.99 14.49
CA ILE A 34 -5.65 15.76 13.25
C ILE A 34 -7.14 15.55 13.56
N SER A 35 -8.03 16.21 12.81
CA SER A 35 -9.47 16.02 12.97
C SER A 35 -9.95 14.67 12.45
N PHE A 36 -11.07 14.18 12.99
CA PHE A 36 -11.66 12.88 12.59
C PHE A 36 -11.89 12.76 11.07
N ARG A 37 -12.34 13.84 10.42
CA ARG A 37 -12.54 13.87 8.96
C ARG A 37 -11.23 13.68 8.18
N LYS A 38 -10.16 14.34 8.63
CA LYS A 38 -8.83 14.20 8.03
C LYS A 38 -8.26 12.81 8.27
N PHE A 39 -8.47 12.23 9.44
CA PHE A 39 -8.08 10.85 9.75
C PHE A 39 -8.72 9.84 8.79
N ILE A 40 -10.05 9.94 8.57
CA ILE A 40 -10.76 9.05 7.63
C ILE A 40 -10.22 9.24 6.21
N LEU A 41 -10.10 10.49 5.74
CA LEU A 41 -9.60 10.79 4.39
C LEU A 41 -8.19 10.24 4.13
N LEU A 42 -7.26 10.45 5.07
CA LEU A 42 -5.89 9.99 4.92
C LEU A 42 -5.79 8.46 4.98
N SER A 43 -6.56 7.83 5.86
CA SER A 43 -6.59 6.37 5.99
C SER A 43 -7.24 5.70 4.79
N SER A 44 -8.35 6.24 4.28
CA SER A 44 -9.00 5.68 3.09
C SER A 44 -8.14 5.87 1.83
N ALA A 45 -7.49 7.03 1.70
CA ALA A 45 -6.58 7.29 0.59
C ALA A 45 -5.37 6.34 0.62
N SER A 46 -4.76 6.10 1.78
CA SER A 46 -3.60 5.20 1.88
C SER A 46 -3.97 3.75 1.54
N ILE A 47 -5.14 3.27 1.99
CA ILE A 47 -5.66 1.94 1.63
C ILE A 47 -5.91 1.85 0.14
N MET A 48 -6.59 2.85 -0.44
CA MET A 48 -6.93 2.86 -1.86
C MET A 48 -5.67 2.83 -2.73
N ILE A 49 -4.67 3.65 -2.41
CA ILE A 49 -3.39 3.68 -3.12
C ILE A 49 -2.66 2.34 -2.96
N GLY A 50 -2.59 1.79 -1.74
CA GLY A 50 -1.96 0.49 -1.49
C GLY A 50 -2.57 -0.66 -2.30
N CYS A 51 -3.90 -0.68 -2.41
CA CYS A 51 -4.62 -1.66 -3.23
C CYS A 51 -4.32 -1.48 -4.72
N ILE A 52 -4.38 -0.24 -5.23
CA ILE A 52 -4.10 0.05 -6.65
C ILE A 52 -2.67 -0.36 -6.99
N VAL A 53 -1.69 0.02 -6.17
CA VAL A 53 -0.28 -0.31 -6.40
C VAL A 53 -0.07 -1.82 -6.37
N SER A 54 -0.67 -2.53 -5.41
CA SER A 54 -0.57 -4.00 -5.33
C SER A 54 -1.19 -4.71 -6.52
N LEU A 55 -2.27 -4.16 -7.10
CA LEU A 55 -2.90 -4.71 -8.31
C LEU A 55 -2.08 -4.47 -9.57
N VAL A 56 -1.44 -3.30 -9.70
CA VAL A 56 -0.66 -2.93 -10.89
C VAL A 56 0.73 -3.59 -10.89
N LEU A 57 1.30 -3.83 -9.71
CA LEU A 57 2.62 -4.46 -9.54
C LEU A 57 2.86 -5.74 -10.36
N PRO A 58 1.97 -6.76 -10.32
CA PRO A 58 2.19 -8.01 -11.05
C PRO A 58 2.29 -7.79 -12.57
N PHE A 59 1.48 -6.89 -13.14
CA PHE A 59 1.56 -6.53 -14.57
C PHE A 59 2.88 -5.83 -14.90
N GLY A 60 3.36 -4.96 -14.00
CA GLY A 60 4.67 -4.33 -14.14
C GLY A 60 5.81 -5.34 -14.13
N TYR A 61 5.79 -6.28 -13.18
CA TYR A 61 6.80 -7.33 -13.11
C TYR A 61 6.78 -8.26 -14.32
N GLU A 62 5.60 -8.62 -14.82
CA GLU A 62 5.45 -9.45 -16.02
C GLU A 62 6.13 -8.78 -17.23
N LYS A 63 5.91 -7.47 -17.42
CA LYS A 63 6.54 -6.71 -18.50
C LYS A 63 8.06 -6.59 -18.37
N ILE A 64 8.56 -6.41 -17.15
CA ILE A 64 10.01 -6.35 -16.90
C ILE A 64 10.66 -7.70 -17.18
N PHE A 65 10.02 -8.80 -16.76
CA PHE A 65 10.53 -10.15 -16.99
C PHE A 65 10.54 -10.51 -18.47
N GLU A 66 9.49 -10.13 -19.21
CA GLU A 66 9.41 -10.27 -20.68
C GLU A 66 10.50 -9.48 -21.41
N TYR A 67 10.90 -8.31 -20.91
CA TYR A 67 11.95 -7.49 -21.52
C TYR A 67 13.37 -8.06 -21.29
N ILE A 68 13.60 -8.68 -20.13
CA ILE A 68 14.93 -9.17 -19.73
C ILE A 68 15.25 -10.53 -20.37
N ASN A 69 14.23 -11.34 -20.67
CA ASN A 69 14.36 -12.70 -21.19
C ASN A 69 14.21 -12.78 -22.71
#